data_AF-A0A024G3F2-F1
#
_entry.id   AF-A0A024G3F2-F1
#
_cell.length_a   1.000
_cell.length_b   1.000
_cell.length_c   1.000
_cell.angle_alpha   90.00
_cell.angle_beta   90.00
_cell.angle_gamma   90.00
#
_symmetry.space_group_name_H-M   'P 1'
#
loop_
_entity.id
_entity.type
_entity.pdbx_description
1 polymer ?
#
loop_
_entity_poly.entity_id
_entity_poly.type
_entity_poly.pdbx_seq_one_letter_code
_entity_poly.pdbx_strand_id
1 'polypeptide(L)'
;MPTDAELLKVANLMATRAKSIQSRLLSIQNSIRFESLEIEMLEEETLNSEIRLREIETYIVEVQEDMESCTCNIMYQEYNSELGELQAERDGELHLLQQSNLMRTSHEDKKQELELNETSLQASLVELRIQCCTLLNWISQTRQYAISAPLKCV
;
A
#
# COMPACT_ATOMS: atom_id res chain seq x y z
N MET A 1 39.23 -6.96 27.32
CA MET A 1 37.83 -6.58 27.57
C MET A 1 37.56 -5.26 26.89
N PRO A 2 36.41 -5.05 26.24
CA PRO A 2 36.03 -3.74 25.71
C PRO A 2 35.99 -2.70 26.83
N THR A 3 36.44 -1.50 26.51
CA THR A 3 36.41 -0.31 27.37
C THR A 3 35.00 0.28 27.42
N ASP A 4 34.69 1.05 28.46
CA ASP A 4 33.41 1.76 28.57
C ASP A 4 33.14 2.68 27.35
N ALA A 5 34.20 3.25 26.76
CA ALA A 5 34.10 4.07 25.55
C ALA A 5 33.69 3.26 24.31
N GLU A 6 34.16 2.02 24.17
CA GLU A 6 33.76 1.11 23.09
C GLU A 6 32.30 0.66 23.25
N LEU A 7 31.88 0.33 24.48
CA LEU A 7 30.49 -0.02 24.77
C LEU A 7 29.52 1.14 24.50
N LEU A 8 29.91 2.37 24.85
CA LEU A 8 29.12 3.56 24.56
C LEU A 8 28.98 3.82 23.05
N LYS A 9 30.05 3.60 22.27
CA LYS A 9 30.00 3.69 20.80
C LYS A 9 29.03 2.67 20.21
N VAL A 10 29.07 1.42 20.68
CA VAL A 10 28.14 0.36 20.24
C VAL A 10 26.69 0.72 20.59
N ALA A 11 26.44 1.19 21.81
CA ALA A 11 25.11 1.64 22.24
C ALA A 11 24.59 2.80 21.38
N ASN A 12 25.44 3.79 21.07
CA ASN A 12 25.07 4.91 20.20
C ASN A 12 24.74 4.45 18.76
N LEU A 13 25.50 3.51 18.22
CA LEU A 13 25.24 2.92 16.90
C LEU A 13 23.92 2.15 16.88
N MET A 14 23.65 1.34 17.91
CA MET A 14 22.38 0.62 18.05
C MET A 14 21.19 1.58 18.17
N ALA A 15 21.30 2.63 18.98
CA ALA A 15 20.27 3.65 19.12
C ALA A 15 20.00 4.39 17.79
N THR A 16 21.06 4.73 17.06
CA THR A 16 20.96 5.39 15.74
C THR A 16 20.28 4.48 14.72
N ARG A 17 20.67 3.19 14.69
CA ARG A 17 20.05 2.19 13.81
C ARG A 17 18.57 1.99 14.14
N ALA A 18 18.21 1.92 15.43
CA ALA A 18 16.82 1.80 15.86
C ALA A 18 15.98 2.99 15.39
N LYS A 19 16.48 4.22 15.59
CA LYS A 19 15.82 5.44 15.11
C LYS A 19 15.64 5.45 13.59
N SER A 20 16.66 5.03 12.86
CA SER A 20 16.60 4.94 11.39
C SER A 20 15.53 3.95 10.94
N ILE A 21 15.47 2.76 11.54
CA ILE A 21 14.44 1.76 11.20
C ILE A 21 13.04 2.27 11.58
N GLN A 22 12.87 2.88 12.76
CA GLN A 22 11.59 3.47 13.18
C GLN A 22 11.11 4.57 12.23
N SER A 23 12.00 5.44 11.79
CA SER A 23 11.66 6.49 10.82
C SER A 23 11.24 5.89 9.47
N ARG A 24 11.91 4.84 9.01
CA ARG A 24 11.54 4.13 7.78
C ARG A 24 10.19 3.43 7.90
N LEU A 25 9.93 2.77 9.03
CA LEU A 25 8.63 2.15 9.32
C LEU A 25 7.49 3.15 9.26
N LEU A 26 7.64 4.32 9.91
CA LEU A 26 6.63 5.36 9.87
C LEU A 26 6.34 5.82 8.43
N SER A 27 7.40 5.98 7.62
CA SER A 27 7.24 6.34 6.21
C SER A 27 6.47 5.28 5.42
N ILE A 28 6.81 4.00 5.60
CA ILE A 28 6.16 2.88 4.91
C ILE A 28 4.69 2.75 5.35
N GLN A 29 4.40 2.86 6.64
CA GLN A 29 3.04 2.82 7.17
C GLN A 29 2.17 3.94 6.58
N ASN A 30 2.74 5.14 6.45
CA ASN A 30 2.06 6.24 5.77
C ASN A 30 1.81 5.91 4.29
N SER A 31 2.81 5.35 3.59
CA SER A 31 2.64 4.92 2.19
C SER A 31 1.54 3.87 2.05
N ILE A 32 1.52 2.82 2.87
CA ILE A 32 0.46 1.79 2.87
C ILE A 32 -0.93 2.41 3.05
N ARG A 33 -1.05 3.40 3.94
CA ARG A 33 -2.30 4.13 4.16
C ARG A 33 -2.71 4.92 2.92
N PHE A 34 -1.77 5.57 2.23
CA PHE A 34 -2.05 6.27 0.98
C PHE A 34 -2.46 5.30 -0.13
N GLU A 35 -1.73 4.20 -0.34
CA GLU A 35 -2.12 3.18 -1.32
C GLU A 35 -3.53 2.63 -1.05
N SER A 36 -3.88 2.41 0.22
CA SER A 36 -5.22 1.92 0.60
C SER A 36 -6.32 2.93 0.27
N LEU A 37 -6.06 4.23 0.44
CA LEU A 37 -7.01 5.29 0.11
C LEU A 37 -7.21 5.40 -1.42
N GLU A 38 -6.12 5.34 -2.18
CA GLU A 38 -6.19 5.35 -3.65
C GLU A 38 -6.98 4.14 -4.18
N ILE A 39 -6.80 2.95 -3.59
CA ILE A 39 -7.60 1.76 -3.94
C ILE A 39 -9.09 1.99 -3.66
N GLU A 40 -9.45 2.52 -2.50
CA GLU A 40 -10.85 2.79 -2.14
C GLU A 40 -11.51 3.80 -3.10
N MET A 41 -10.78 4.86 -3.47
CA MET A 41 -11.25 5.82 -4.48
C MET A 41 -11.45 5.18 -5.85
N LEU A 42 -10.50 4.35 -6.30
CA LEU A 42 -10.61 3.65 -7.58
C LEU A 42 -11.74 2.63 -7.58
N GLU A 43 -12.05 1.98 -6.46
CA GLU A 43 -13.21 1.10 -6.31
C GLU A 43 -14.52 1.86 -6.49
N GLU A 44 -14.65 3.05 -5.90
CA GLU A 44 -15.81 3.92 -6.08
C GLU A 44 -15.94 4.38 -7.55
N GLU A 45 -14.84 4.83 -8.18
CA GLU A 45 -14.82 5.22 -9.59
C GLU A 45 -15.19 4.05 -10.52
N THR A 46 -14.65 2.85 -10.25
CA THR A 46 -14.97 1.61 -10.97
C THR A 46 -16.47 1.33 -10.90
N LEU A 47 -17.04 1.37 -9.69
CA LEU A 47 -18.48 1.13 -9.50
C LEU A 47 -19.33 2.17 -10.23
N ASN A 48 -18.93 3.44 -10.20
CA ASN A 48 -19.62 4.50 -10.92
C ASN A 48 -19.60 4.29 -12.43
N SER A 49 -18.46 3.92 -13.02
CA SER A 49 -18.38 3.57 -14.44
C SER A 49 -19.20 2.32 -14.78
N GLU A 50 -19.24 1.30 -13.92
CA GLU A 50 -20.10 0.12 -14.12
C GLU A 50 -21.61 0.45 -14.11
N ILE A 51 -22.01 1.43 -13.30
CA ILE A 51 -23.41 1.91 -13.26
C ILE A 51 -23.70 2.66 -14.56
N ARG A 52 -22.85 3.63 -14.95
CA ARG A 52 -23.03 4.39 -16.20
C ARG A 52 -23.04 3.50 -17.44
N LEU A 53 -22.17 2.48 -17.49
CA LEU A 53 -22.17 1.51 -18.59
C LEU A 53 -23.51 0.81 -18.73
N ARG A 54 -24.11 0.37 -17.61
CA ARG A 54 -25.43 -0.26 -17.62
C ARG A 54 -26.53 0.68 -18.07
N GLU A 55 -26.45 1.96 -17.69
CA GLU A 55 -27.39 2.98 -18.16
C GLU A 55 -27.29 3.16 -19.67
N ILE A 56 -26.07 3.34 -20.20
CA ILE A 56 -25.82 3.47 -21.64
C ILE A 56 -26.29 2.23 -22.40
N GLU A 57 -26.00 1.02 -21.90
CA GLU A 57 -26.47 -0.23 -22.51
C GLU A 57 -28.00 -0.32 -22.53
N THR A 58 -28.67 0.15 -21.48
CA THR A 58 -30.15 0.22 -21.46
C THR A 58 -30.66 1.17 -22.53
N TYR A 59 -30.10 2.38 -22.65
CA TYR A 59 -30.48 3.35 -23.68
C TYR A 59 -30.24 2.83 -25.10
N ILE A 60 -29.12 2.14 -25.35
CA ILE A 60 -28.85 1.54 -26.66
C ILE A 60 -29.95 0.55 -27.04
N VAL A 61 -30.39 -0.28 -26.09
CA VAL A 61 -31.48 -1.25 -26.33
C VAL A 61 -32.80 -0.53 -26.61
N GLU A 62 -33.15 0.48 -25.80
CA GLU A 62 -34.37 1.27 -26.00
C GLU A 62 -34.40 1.93 -27.40
N VAL A 63 -33.30 2.56 -27.81
CA VAL A 63 -33.17 3.18 -29.13
C VAL A 63 -33.27 2.16 -30.26
N GLN A 64 -32.69 0.96 -30.07
CA GLN A 64 -32.79 -0.14 -31.04
C GLN A 64 -34.23 -0.64 -31.19
N GLU A 65 -34.94 -0.85 -30.08
CA GLU A 65 -36.35 -1.27 -30.09
C GLU A 65 -37.24 -0.22 -30.77
N ASP A 66 -37.03 1.06 -30.48
CA ASP A 66 -37.75 2.17 -31.12
C ASP A 66 -37.48 2.23 -32.62
N MET A 67 -36.21 2.07 -33.04
CA MET A 67 -35.82 2.02 -34.43
C MET A 67 -36.49 0.86 -35.19
N GLU A 68 -36.55 -0.34 -34.59
CA GLU A 68 -37.23 -1.50 -35.17
C GLU A 68 -38.73 -1.28 -35.36
N SER A 69 -39.36 -0.47 -34.50
CA SER A 69 -40.77 -0.10 -34.61
C SER A 69 -41.05 1.00 -35.64
N CYS A 70 -40.02 1.70 -36.10
CA CYS A 70 -40.14 2.88 -36.95
C CYS A 70 -40.14 2.54 -38.45
N THR A 71 -41.09 3.09 -39.21
CA THR A 71 -41.19 2.91 -40.68
C THR A 71 -40.76 4.15 -41.49
N CYS A 72 -40.27 5.20 -40.81
CA CYS A 72 -39.91 6.48 -41.43
C CYS A 72 -38.39 6.62 -41.64
N ASN A 73 -37.95 6.84 -42.89
CA ASN A 73 -36.53 6.97 -43.24
C ASN A 73 -35.79 8.14 -42.55
N ILE A 74 -36.48 9.25 -42.23
CA ILE A 74 -35.83 10.40 -41.58
C ILE A 74 -35.51 10.07 -40.11
N MET A 75 -36.49 9.52 -39.37
CA MET A 75 -36.27 9.11 -37.98
C MET A 75 -35.23 7.98 -37.89
N TYR A 76 -35.17 7.11 -38.90
CA TYR A 76 -34.12 6.09 -38.98
C TYR A 76 -32.69 6.66 -39.00
N GLN A 77 -32.47 7.84 -39.62
CA GLN A 77 -31.16 8.49 -39.60
C GLN A 77 -30.84 9.12 -38.23
N GLU A 78 -31.84 9.68 -37.56
CA GLU A 78 -31.69 10.27 -36.23
C GLU A 78 -31.30 9.20 -35.20
N TYR A 79 -32.01 8.08 -35.17
CA TYR A 79 -31.68 6.93 -34.31
C TYR A 79 -30.30 6.33 -34.61
N ASN A 80 -29.87 6.28 -35.88
CA ASN A 80 -28.52 5.82 -36.21
C ASN A 80 -27.43 6.76 -35.66
N SER A 81 -27.69 8.08 -35.67
CA SER A 81 -26.78 9.07 -35.08
C SER A 81 -26.70 8.89 -33.57
N GLU A 82 -27.85 8.78 -32.90
CA GLU A 82 -27.96 8.56 -31.46
C GLU A 82 -27.26 7.27 -31.03
N LEU A 83 -27.46 6.16 -31.74
CA LEU A 83 -26.74 4.91 -31.50
C LEU A 83 -25.23 5.05 -31.66
N GLY A 84 -24.77 5.84 -32.64
CA GLY A 84 -23.36 6.13 -32.82
C GLY A 84 -22.76 6.88 -31.63
N GLU A 85 -23.48 7.86 -31.10
CA GLU A 85 -23.08 8.64 -29.93
C GLU A 85 -23.05 7.76 -28.67
N LEU A 86 -24.09 6.97 -28.41
CA LEU A 86 -24.16 6.05 -27.27
C LEU A 86 -23.08 4.98 -27.32
N GLN A 87 -22.78 4.43 -28.51
CA GLN A 87 -21.68 3.47 -28.68
C GLN A 87 -20.32 4.09 -28.36
N ALA A 88 -20.10 5.34 -28.79
CA ALA A 88 -18.87 6.06 -28.48
C ALA A 88 -18.75 6.35 -26.97
N GLU A 89 -19.85 6.73 -26.32
CA GLU A 89 -19.87 6.93 -24.85
C GLU A 89 -19.56 5.62 -24.11
N ARG A 90 -20.22 4.52 -24.50
CA ARG A 90 -19.96 3.18 -23.93
C ARG A 90 -18.48 2.80 -24.05
N ASP A 91 -17.90 2.98 -25.23
CA ASP A 91 -16.50 2.63 -25.47
C ASP A 91 -15.54 3.50 -24.62
N GLY A 92 -15.89 4.77 -24.42
CA GLY A 92 -15.19 5.67 -23.50
C GLY A 92 -15.25 5.20 -22.04
N GLU A 93 -16.44 4.84 -21.55
CA GLU A 93 -16.61 4.32 -20.19
C GLU A 93 -15.92 2.96 -19.98
N LEU A 94 -15.94 2.08 -20.99
CA LEU A 94 -15.19 0.82 -20.94
C LEU A 94 -13.68 1.08 -20.81
N HIS A 95 -13.15 2.07 -21.52
CA HIS A 95 -11.75 2.45 -21.38
C HIS A 95 -11.44 2.96 -19.96
N LEU A 96 -12.30 3.82 -19.39
CA LEU A 96 -12.13 4.30 -18.02
C LEU A 96 -12.15 3.16 -17.00
N LEU A 97 -13.10 2.23 -17.15
CA LEU A 97 -13.20 1.04 -16.30
C LEU A 97 -11.94 0.17 -16.40
N GLN A 98 -11.42 -0.06 -17.61
CA GLN A 98 -10.18 -0.80 -17.80
C GLN A 98 -8.99 -0.10 -17.16
N GLN A 99 -8.88 1.22 -17.34
CA GLN A 99 -7.81 2.00 -16.75
C GLN A 99 -7.88 1.99 -15.22
N SER A 100 -9.07 2.14 -14.64
CA SER A 100 -9.27 2.07 -13.19
C SER A 100 -8.84 0.72 -12.62
N ASN A 101 -9.23 -0.39 -13.26
CA ASN A 101 -8.80 -1.73 -12.87
C ASN A 101 -7.27 -1.93 -12.94
N LEU A 102 -6.62 -1.41 -13.99
CA LEU A 102 -5.16 -1.45 -14.12
C LEU A 102 -4.47 -0.63 -13.03
N MET A 103 -4.99 0.55 -12.70
CA MET A 103 -4.44 1.36 -11.61
C MET A 103 -4.65 0.67 -10.26
N ARG A 104 -5.83 0.11 -10.01
CA ARG A 104 -6.13 -0.60 -8.76
C ARG A 104 -5.17 -1.76 -8.53
N THR A 105 -4.97 -2.62 -9.53
CA THR A 105 -4.00 -3.72 -9.45
C THR A 105 -2.58 -3.22 -9.19
N SER A 106 -2.15 -2.14 -9.83
CA SER A 106 -0.85 -1.53 -9.56
C SER A 106 -0.71 -1.01 -8.13
N HIS A 107 -1.76 -0.41 -7.56
CA HIS A 107 -1.76 0.06 -6.17
C HIS A 107 -1.80 -1.11 -5.17
N GLU A 108 -2.55 -2.18 -5.46
CA GLU A 108 -2.57 -3.41 -4.68
C GLU A 108 -1.18 -4.07 -4.62
N ASP A 109 -0.51 -4.21 -5.77
CA ASP A 109 0.83 -4.79 -5.85
C ASP A 109 1.84 -3.96 -5.03
N LYS A 110 1.80 -2.63 -5.18
CA LYS A 110 2.66 -1.72 -4.43
C LYS A 110 2.40 -1.76 -2.94
N LYS A 111 1.13 -1.85 -2.53
CA LYS A 111 0.74 -2.02 -1.14
C LYS A 111 1.30 -3.32 -0.56
N GLN A 112 1.18 -4.44 -1.27
CA GLN A 112 1.75 -5.73 -0.84
C GLN A 112 3.28 -5.65 -0.67
N GLU A 113 3.98 -5.00 -1.60
CA GLU A 113 5.43 -4.79 -1.47
C GLU A 113 5.78 -3.98 -0.21
N LEU A 114 5.02 -2.92 0.06
CA LEU A 114 5.20 -2.09 1.25
C LEU A 114 4.92 -2.86 2.55
N GLU A 115 3.89 -3.71 2.59
CA GLU A 115 3.58 -4.56 3.74
C GLU A 115 4.68 -5.59 4.00
N LEU A 116 5.26 -6.18 2.95
CA LEU A 116 6.44 -7.04 3.05
C LEU A 116 7.66 -6.28 3.59
N ASN A 117 7.87 -5.05 3.13
CA ASN A 117 8.95 -4.18 3.63
C ASN A 117 8.73 -3.78 5.09
N GLU A 118 7.49 -3.52 5.50
CA GLU A 118 7.14 -3.22 6.88
C GLU A 118 7.48 -4.39 7.80
N THR A 119 7.01 -5.59 7.45
CA THR A 119 7.26 -6.81 8.26
C THR A 119 8.75 -7.12 8.38
N SER A 120 9.52 -6.95 7.30
CA SER A 120 10.98 -7.09 7.31
C SER A 120 11.68 -6.07 8.24
N LEU A 121 11.25 -4.81 8.23
CA LEU A 121 11.79 -3.79 9.14
C LEU A 121 11.37 -4.00 10.59
N GLN A 122 10.15 -4.47 10.83
CA GLN A 122 9.69 -4.86 12.17
C GLN A 122 10.55 -6.02 12.71
N ALA A 123 10.83 -7.04 11.89
CA ALA A 123 11.74 -8.13 12.27
C ALA A 123 13.15 -7.61 12.59
N SER A 124 13.66 -6.67 11.79
CA SER A 124 14.96 -6.02 12.02
C SER A 124 15.00 -5.25 13.36
N LEU A 125 13.90 -4.60 13.77
CA LEU A 125 13.80 -3.96 15.09
C LEU A 125 13.81 -4.97 16.22
N VAL A 126 13.10 -6.09 16.07
CA VAL A 126 13.07 -7.17 17.06
C VAL A 126 14.46 -7.75 17.23
N GLU A 127 15.16 -8.04 16.14
CA GLU A 127 16.55 -8.53 16.18
C GLU A 127 17.46 -7.52 16.88
N LEU A 128 17.39 -6.24 16.52
CA LEU A 128 18.18 -5.19 17.16
C LEU A 128 17.89 -5.08 18.66
N ARG A 129 16.61 -5.23 19.06
CA ARG A 129 16.22 -5.27 20.48
C ARG A 129 16.85 -6.45 21.21
N ILE A 130 16.84 -7.64 20.59
CA ILE A 130 17.50 -8.84 21.15
C ILE A 130 19.00 -8.59 21.31
N GLN A 131 19.66 -8.03 20.29
CA GLN A 131 21.09 -7.70 20.34
C GLN A 131 21.40 -6.71 21.48
N CYS A 132 20.56 -5.69 21.68
CA CYS A 132 20.68 -4.76 22.81
C CYS A 132 20.55 -5.47 24.17
N CYS A 133 19.57 -6.36 24.33
CA CYS A 133 19.38 -7.13 25.56
C CYS A 133 20.58 -8.05 25.86
N THR A 134 21.10 -8.74 24.84
CA THR A 134 22.28 -9.60 24.96
C THR A 134 23.52 -8.80 25.37
N LEU A 135 23.72 -7.63 24.77
CA LEU A 135 24.82 -6.74 25.14
C LEU A 135 24.70 -6.28 26.60
N LEU A 136 23.50 -5.86 27.04
CA LEU A 136 23.26 -5.46 28.43
C LEU A 136 23.51 -6.60 29.42
N ASN A 137 23.08 -7.82 29.09
CA ASN A 137 23.35 -9.01 29.91
C ASN A 137 24.85 -9.29 30.01
N TRP A 138 25.57 -9.21 28.89
CA TRP A 138 27.01 -9.41 28.86
C TRP A 138 27.78 -8.37 29.70
N ILE A 139 27.39 -7.09 29.61
CA ILE A 139 27.95 -6.01 30.44
C ILE A 139 27.67 -6.28 31.94
N SER A 140 26.46 -6.73 32.26
CA SER A 140 26.06 -7.02 33.65
C SER A 140 26.87 -8.17 34.24
N GLN A 141 27.07 -9.26 33.47
CA GLN A 141 27.88 -10.40 33.88
C GLN A 141 29.35 -10.01 34.06
N THR A 142 29.95 -9.30 33.10
CA THR A 142 31.36 -8.89 33.20
C THR A 142 31.62 -7.92 34.37
N ARG A 143 30.66 -7.07 34.74
CA ARG A 143 30.74 -6.26 35.97
C ARG A 143 30.63 -7.08 37.25
N GLN A 144 29.84 -8.16 37.28
CA GLN A 144 29.73 -9.05 38.44
C GLN A 144 31.01 -9.88 38.66
N TYR A 145 31.68 -10.32 37.59
CA TYR A 145 32.95 -11.07 37.71
C TYR A 145 34.16 -10.19 38.03
N ALA A 146 34.06 -8.86 37.92
CA ALA A 146 35.11 -7.92 38.33
C ALA A 146 35.19 -7.69 39.86
N ILE A 147 34.18 -8.14 40.63
CA ILE A 147 34.18 -8.09 42.10
C ILE A 147 34.40 -9.51 42.63
N SER A 148 35.61 -10.02 42.49
CA SER A 148 36.07 -11.17 43.27
C SER A 148 37.57 -11.05 43.59
N ALA A 149 37.90 -10.09 44.45
CA ALA A 149 39.03 -10.26 45.35
C ALA A 149 38.44 -10.60 46.73
N PRO A 150 38.74 -11.77 47.32
CA PRO A 150 38.44 -11.98 48.74
C PRO A 150 39.33 -11.00 49.50
N LEU A 151 38.73 -9.97 50.09
CA LEU A 151 39.41 -9.19 51.12
C LEU A 151 39.77 -10.17 52.24
N LYS A 152 41.05 -10.57 52.24
CA LYS A 152 41.65 -11.31 53.34
C LYS A 152 41.46 -10.49 54.61
N CYS A 153 41.08 -11.20 55.67
CA CYS A 153 41.06 -10.73 57.04
C CYS A 153 42.34 -9.97 57.41
N VAL A 154 42.19 -8.77 57.98
CA VAL A 154 42.93 -8.27 59.15
C VAL A 154 41.95 -7.44 59.98
#